data_AF-A0A8S3IVV6-F1
#
_entry.id   AF-A0A8S3IVV6-F1
#
_cell.length_a   1.000
_cell.length_b   1.000
_cell.length_c   1.000
_cell.angle_alpha   90.00
_cell.angle_beta   90.00
_cell.angle_gamma   90.00
#
_symmetry.space_group_name_H-M   'P 1'
#
loop_
_entity.id
_entity.type
_entity.pdbx_description
1 polymer ?
#
loop_
_entity_poly.entity_id
_entity_poly.type
_entity_poly.pdbx_seq_one_letter_code
_entity_poly.pdbx_strand_id
1 'polypeptide(L)'
;SNKDVMNGNKQRTLELLWRIFTVCYLPKHLSPVVQLNDEILILTENLSKFNCRSIEKQLFTTDINLLQKQQIEYTPFIQLLIKWAQLVCAHYKFWLYDLQESFIDGRAFLYIISYYLPSLCDYSRDIKHLTTLATCQTRDEHIQFNLELGQQQQQLISTYERNVKSNFRLLEECIKQFGTFSSDLIKYEYY
;
A
#
# COMPACT_ATOMS: atom_id res chain seq x y z
N SER A 1 -15.12 -15.48 -23.01
CA SER A 1 -15.32 -16.70 -23.81
C SER A 1 -13.96 -17.23 -24.26
N ASN A 2 -13.79 -18.54 -24.49
CA ASN A 2 -12.52 -19.10 -25.02
C ASN A 2 -12.09 -18.41 -26.33
N LYS A 3 -13.06 -17.94 -27.12
CA LYS A 3 -12.80 -17.12 -28.32
C LYS A 3 -12.12 -15.78 -28.01
N ASP A 4 -12.40 -15.14 -26.89
CA ASP A 4 -11.82 -13.82 -26.56
C ASP A 4 -10.34 -13.93 -26.18
N VAL A 5 -9.96 -15.03 -25.51
CA VAL A 5 -8.56 -15.32 -25.14
C VAL A 5 -7.78 -15.75 -26.39
N MET A 6 -8.35 -16.63 -27.22
CA MET A 6 -7.73 -17.06 -28.47
C MET A 6 -7.60 -15.94 -29.52
N ASN A 7 -8.44 -14.91 -29.45
CA ASN A 7 -8.37 -13.74 -30.33
C ASN A 7 -7.39 -12.64 -29.85
N GLY A 8 -6.62 -12.88 -28.79
CA GLY A 8 -5.62 -11.92 -28.30
C GLY A 8 -6.21 -10.66 -27.67
N ASN A 9 -7.43 -10.73 -27.13
CA ASN A 9 -8.03 -9.60 -26.44
C ASN A 9 -7.29 -9.32 -25.12
N LYS A 10 -6.39 -8.33 -25.14
CA LYS A 10 -5.53 -7.94 -24.02
C LYS A 10 -6.29 -7.76 -22.70
N GLN A 11 -7.47 -7.14 -22.74
CA GLN A 11 -8.26 -6.87 -21.54
C GLN A 11 -8.77 -8.17 -20.90
N ARG A 12 -9.29 -9.09 -21.71
CA ARG A 12 -9.81 -10.38 -21.22
C ARG A 12 -8.70 -11.31 -20.75
N THR A 13 -7.54 -11.28 -21.39
CA THR A 13 -6.35 -12.02 -20.95
C THR A 13 -5.83 -11.48 -19.62
N LEU A 14 -5.70 -10.15 -19.45
CA LEU A 14 -5.29 -9.54 -18.19
C LEU A 14 -6.29 -9.81 -17.06
N GLU A 15 -7.59 -9.75 -17.34
CA GLU A 15 -8.64 -10.07 -16.36
C GLU A 15 -8.52 -11.53 -15.88
N LEU A 16 -8.28 -12.46 -16.80
CA LEU A 16 -8.08 -13.87 -16.47
C LEU A 16 -6.80 -14.08 -15.63
N LEU A 17 -5.68 -13.49 -16.03
CA LEU A 17 -4.42 -13.57 -15.30
C LEU A 17 -4.56 -12.99 -13.88
N TRP A 18 -5.26 -11.86 -13.75
CA TRP A 18 -5.56 -11.25 -12.46
C TRP A 18 -6.40 -12.18 -11.57
N ARG A 19 -7.44 -12.81 -12.12
CA ARG A 19 -8.25 -13.79 -11.38
C ARG A 19 -7.43 -15.01 -10.94
N ILE A 20 -6.59 -15.56 -11.83
CA ILE A 20 -5.71 -16.68 -11.49
C ILE A 20 -4.75 -16.28 -10.37
N PHE A 21 -4.11 -15.12 -10.47
CA PHE A 21 -3.21 -14.62 -9.46
C PHE A 21 -3.92 -14.43 -8.10
N THR A 22 -5.07 -13.77 -8.09
CA THR A 22 -5.78 -13.42 -6.86
C THR A 22 -6.48 -14.59 -6.17
N VAL A 23 -6.98 -15.56 -6.93
CA VAL A 23 -7.70 -16.73 -6.37
C VAL A 23 -6.74 -17.90 -6.09
N CYS A 24 -5.78 -18.15 -6.99
CA CYS A 24 -4.97 -19.36 -6.93
C CYS A 24 -3.57 -19.12 -6.34
N TYR A 25 -2.95 -17.97 -6.59
CA TYR A 25 -1.56 -17.70 -6.20
C TYR A 25 -1.46 -16.99 -4.85
N LEU A 26 -2.17 -15.87 -4.68
CA LEU A 26 -2.12 -15.06 -3.46
C LEU A 26 -2.42 -15.88 -2.19
N PRO A 27 -3.52 -16.67 -2.10
CA PRO A 27 -3.83 -17.38 -0.86
C PRO A 27 -2.87 -18.54 -0.54
N LYS A 28 -2.09 -19.02 -1.52
CA LYS A 28 -1.11 -20.10 -1.32
C LYS A 28 0.22 -19.59 -0.76
N HIS A 29 0.61 -18.36 -1.13
CA HIS A 29 1.92 -17.80 -0.77
C HIS A 29 1.86 -16.78 0.37
N LEU A 30 0.66 -16.32 0.74
CA LEU A 30 0.45 -15.43 1.86
C LEU A 30 -0.09 -16.18 3.07
N SER A 31 -0.01 -15.53 4.25
CA SER A 31 -0.49 -16.10 5.50
C SER A 31 -1.96 -16.55 5.39
N PRO A 32 -2.32 -17.69 6.01
CA PRO A 32 -3.70 -18.14 6.08
C PRO A 32 -4.64 -17.05 6.57
N VAL A 33 -5.86 -17.03 6.04
CA VAL A 33 -6.92 -16.05 6.40
C VAL A 33 -7.12 -15.94 7.91
N VAL A 34 -7.00 -17.06 8.64
CA VAL A 34 -7.12 -17.10 10.10
C VAL A 34 -6.04 -16.26 10.77
N GLN A 35 -4.77 -16.45 10.39
CA GLN A 35 -3.65 -15.67 10.96
C GLN A 35 -3.75 -14.18 10.63
N LEU A 36 -4.24 -13.84 9.43
CA LEU A 36 -4.47 -12.45 9.05
C LEU A 36 -5.56 -11.80 9.90
N ASN A 37 -6.62 -12.54 10.24
CA ASN A 37 -7.67 -12.05 11.14
C ASN A 37 -7.17 -11.89 12.57
N ASP A 38 -6.38 -12.85 13.08
CA ASP A 38 -5.76 -12.76 14.40
C ASP A 38 -4.85 -11.53 14.48
N GLU A 39 -4.05 -11.29 13.45
CA GLU A 39 -3.19 -10.11 13.35
C GLU A 39 -4.00 -8.81 13.31
N ILE A 40 -5.09 -8.75 12.52
CA ILE A 40 -6.00 -7.61 12.50
C ILE A 40 -6.55 -7.32 13.89
N LEU A 41 -6.92 -8.36 14.65
CA LEU A 41 -7.42 -8.21 16.02
C LEU A 41 -6.34 -7.62 16.94
N ILE A 42 -5.12 -8.14 16.88
CA ILE A 42 -3.98 -7.63 17.66
C ILE A 42 -3.67 -6.16 17.30
N LEU A 43 -3.62 -5.83 16.01
CA LEU A 43 -3.38 -4.47 15.51
C LEU A 43 -4.44 -3.50 16.01
N THR A 44 -5.69 -3.91 15.98
CA THR A 44 -6.84 -3.17 16.50
C THR A 44 -6.71 -2.93 18.01
N GLU A 45 -6.45 -3.97 18.80
CA GLU A 45 -6.29 -3.83 20.25
C GLU A 45 -5.13 -2.91 20.60
N ASN A 46 -4.00 -3.02 19.88
CA ASN A 46 -2.86 -2.16 20.09
C ASN A 46 -3.18 -0.70 19.74
N LEU A 47 -3.91 -0.46 18.65
CA LEU A 47 -4.30 0.89 18.24
C LEU A 47 -5.13 1.61 19.31
N SER A 48 -6.04 0.88 19.96
CA SER A 48 -6.87 1.39 21.06
C SER A 48 -6.06 1.86 22.28
N LYS A 49 -4.91 1.21 22.53
CA LYS A 49 -3.99 1.55 23.62
C LYS A 49 -3.16 2.80 23.32
N PHE A 50 -2.87 3.07 22.05
CA PHE A 50 -2.09 4.23 21.60
C PHE A 50 -2.90 5.55 21.52
N ASN A 51 -4.12 5.58 22.06
CA ASN A 51 -4.93 6.79 22.22
C ASN A 51 -5.27 7.49 20.89
N CYS A 52 -5.30 6.76 19.79
CA CYS A 52 -5.58 7.27 18.45
C CYS A 52 -7.11 7.32 18.19
N ARG A 53 -7.88 7.84 19.16
CA ARG A 53 -9.35 7.77 19.18
C ARG A 53 -10.04 8.43 17.98
N SER A 54 -9.39 9.35 17.26
CA SER A 54 -9.97 10.00 16.07
C SER A 54 -9.91 9.10 14.83
N ILE A 55 -8.73 8.56 14.52
CA ILE A 55 -8.50 7.66 13.38
C ILE A 55 -9.17 6.30 13.63
N GLU A 56 -9.06 5.80 14.85
CA GLU A 56 -9.69 4.56 15.28
C GLU A 56 -11.21 4.62 15.13
N LYS A 57 -11.86 5.70 15.62
CA LYS A 57 -13.29 5.90 15.39
C LYS A 57 -13.64 6.00 13.92
N GLN A 58 -12.85 6.67 13.09
CA GLN A 58 -13.16 6.73 11.66
C GLN A 58 -12.95 5.38 10.94
N LEU A 59 -11.97 4.58 11.33
CA LEU A 59 -11.79 3.21 10.82
C LEU A 59 -12.90 2.24 11.27
N PHE A 60 -13.52 2.49 12.44
CA PHE A 60 -14.62 1.68 12.97
C PHE A 60 -16.02 2.15 12.58
N THR A 61 -16.24 3.46 12.41
CA THR A 61 -17.58 4.04 12.16
C THR A 61 -17.88 4.15 10.67
N THR A 62 -16.84 4.35 9.86
CA THR A 62 -16.94 4.07 8.44
C THR A 62 -16.67 2.58 8.33
N ASP A 63 -17.70 1.78 8.06
CA ASP A 63 -17.48 0.61 7.20
C ASP A 63 -16.52 1.10 6.13
N ILE A 64 -15.30 0.56 6.11
CA ILE A 64 -14.23 0.98 5.21
C ILE A 64 -14.70 0.62 3.81
N ASN A 65 -15.65 1.40 3.31
CA ASN A 65 -16.08 1.47 1.95
C ASN A 65 -14.89 2.13 1.30
N LEU A 66 -13.99 1.27 0.84
CA LEU A 66 -13.07 1.54 -0.25
C LEU A 66 -13.79 2.57 -1.14
N LEU A 67 -13.38 3.84 -1.08
CA LEU A 67 -13.82 4.85 -2.02
C LEU A 67 -13.13 4.57 -3.35
N GLN A 68 -13.32 3.35 -3.84
CA GLN A 68 -12.77 2.95 -5.10
C GLN A 68 -13.75 3.29 -6.18
N LYS A 69 -13.35 4.30 -6.94
CA LYS A 69 -13.89 4.66 -8.25
C LYS A 69 -13.85 3.49 -9.26
N GLN A 70 -13.33 2.32 -8.91
CA GLN A 70 -13.20 1.17 -9.80
C GLN A 70 -14.01 -0.01 -9.27
N GLN A 71 -14.95 -0.49 -10.07
CA GLN A 71 -15.74 -1.72 -9.89
C GLN A 71 -14.87 -2.99 -10.01
N ILE A 72 -13.70 -3.02 -9.38
CA ILE A 72 -12.91 -4.25 -9.29
C ILE A 72 -13.46 -5.00 -8.09
N GLU A 73 -14.13 -6.12 -8.36
CA GLU A 73 -14.61 -7.03 -7.33
C GLU A 73 -13.39 -7.65 -6.62
N TYR A 74 -13.05 -7.12 -5.44
CA TYR A 74 -12.00 -7.71 -4.63
C TYR A 74 -12.48 -8.99 -4.01
N THR A 75 -11.62 -10.00 -4.04
CA THR A 75 -11.83 -11.18 -3.21
C THR A 75 -11.83 -10.78 -1.73
N PRO A 76 -12.57 -11.48 -0.85
CA PRO A 76 -12.56 -11.22 0.59
C PRO A 76 -11.14 -11.19 1.19
N PHE A 77 -10.23 -11.97 0.60
CA PHE A 77 -8.83 -12.00 0.99
C PHE A 77 -8.12 -10.66 0.75
N ILE A 78 -8.33 -10.02 -0.41
CA ILE A 78 -7.72 -8.72 -0.71
C ILE A 78 -8.30 -7.64 0.22
N GLN A 79 -9.59 -7.70 0.54
CA GLN A 79 -10.20 -6.77 1.49
C GLN A 79 -9.55 -6.87 2.88
N LEU A 80 -9.24 -8.09 3.34
CA LEU A 80 -8.52 -8.28 4.60
C LEU A 80 -7.09 -7.74 4.55
N LEU A 81 -6.37 -7.94 3.44
CA LEU A 81 -5.02 -7.36 3.26
C LEU A 81 -5.03 -5.83 3.29
N ILE A 82 -6.03 -5.21 2.66
CA ILE A 82 -6.18 -3.76 2.69
C ILE A 82 -6.42 -3.31 4.14
N LYS A 83 -7.36 -3.95 4.85
CA LYS A 83 -7.67 -3.63 6.25
C LYS A 83 -6.44 -3.77 7.15
N TRP A 84 -5.67 -4.83 6.97
CA TRP A 84 -4.40 -5.04 7.67
C TRP A 84 -3.42 -3.89 7.41
N ALA A 85 -3.16 -3.54 6.15
CA ALA A 85 -2.24 -2.46 5.79
C ALA A 85 -2.70 -1.10 6.35
N GLN A 86 -4.01 -0.84 6.32
CA GLN A 86 -4.62 0.36 6.92
C GLN A 86 -4.39 0.45 8.41
N LEU A 87 -4.62 -0.65 9.15
CA LEU A 87 -4.42 -0.69 10.58
C LEU A 87 -2.96 -0.48 10.96
N VAL A 88 -2.02 -1.11 10.25
CA VAL A 88 -0.58 -0.88 10.45
C VAL A 88 -0.23 0.60 10.23
N CYS A 89 -0.69 1.19 9.12
CA CYS A 89 -0.47 2.59 8.83
C CYS A 89 -1.11 3.55 9.86
N ALA A 90 -2.23 3.17 10.45
CA ALA A 90 -2.94 3.97 11.44
C ALA A 90 -2.12 4.16 12.73
N HIS A 91 -1.24 3.21 13.10
CA HIS A 91 -0.28 3.37 14.20
C HIS A 91 0.66 4.56 14.00
N TYR A 92 0.92 4.93 12.75
CA TYR A 92 1.75 6.07 12.35
C TYR A 92 0.94 7.32 12.02
N LYS A 93 -0.37 7.34 12.35
CA LYS A 93 -1.31 8.41 11.98
C LYS A 93 -1.39 8.65 10.47
N PHE A 94 -1.08 7.63 9.67
CA PHE A 94 -1.19 7.67 8.23
C PHE A 94 -2.49 7.00 7.78
N TRP A 95 -3.31 7.73 7.02
CA TRP A 95 -4.56 7.21 6.49
C TRP A 95 -4.35 6.62 5.10
N LEU A 96 -4.46 5.30 4.99
CA LEU A 96 -4.38 4.58 3.72
C LEU A 96 -5.80 4.47 3.13
N TYR A 97 -6.08 5.27 2.10
CA TYR A 97 -7.41 5.35 1.47
C TYR A 97 -7.54 4.47 0.23
N ASP A 98 -6.45 4.24 -0.51
CA ASP A 98 -6.46 3.47 -1.74
C ASP A 98 -5.11 2.76 -2.00
N LEU A 99 -5.17 1.60 -2.67
CA LEU A 99 -3.98 0.80 -3.00
C LEU A 99 -3.12 1.40 -4.11
N GLN A 100 -3.66 2.29 -4.94
CA GLN A 100 -2.92 2.94 -6.02
C GLN A 100 -2.21 4.17 -5.49
N GLU A 101 -2.96 5.11 -4.92
CA GLU A 101 -2.44 6.44 -4.59
C GLU A 101 -1.67 6.48 -3.26
N SER A 102 -2.12 5.75 -2.23
CA SER A 102 -1.48 5.82 -0.90
C SER A 102 -0.07 5.22 -0.85
N PHE A 103 0.37 4.52 -1.90
CA PHE A 103 1.68 3.89 -1.99
C PHE A 103 2.69 4.65 -2.88
N ILE A 104 2.26 5.69 -3.60
CA ILE A 104 3.08 6.37 -4.63
C ILE A 104 4.32 7.04 -4.03
N ASP A 105 4.29 7.46 -2.77
CA ASP A 105 5.43 8.14 -2.13
C ASP A 105 6.32 7.21 -1.28
N GLY A 106 6.03 5.91 -1.30
CA GLY A 106 6.79 4.86 -0.61
C GLY A 106 6.59 4.80 0.90
N ARG A 107 5.87 5.75 1.54
CA ARG A 107 5.74 5.80 3.00
C ARG A 107 4.95 4.63 3.55
N ALA A 108 3.84 4.25 2.90
CA ALA A 108 3.02 3.12 3.34
C ALA A 108 3.82 1.80 3.41
N PHE A 109 4.69 1.53 2.43
CA PHE A 109 5.59 0.37 2.47
C PHE A 109 6.56 0.44 3.65
N LEU A 110 7.18 1.60 3.87
CA LEU A 110 8.13 1.79 4.96
C LEU A 110 7.46 1.74 6.34
N TYR A 111 6.21 2.19 6.48
CA TYR A 111 5.44 2.04 7.71
C TYR A 111 5.17 0.58 8.05
N ILE A 112 4.82 -0.23 7.04
CA ILE A 112 4.66 -1.67 7.22
C ILE A 112 5.99 -2.29 7.68
N ILE A 113 7.10 -1.96 7.02
CA ILE A 113 8.43 -2.48 7.39
C ILE A 113 8.81 -2.03 8.81
N SER A 114 8.62 -0.75 9.13
CA SER A 114 8.96 -0.19 10.44
C SER A 114 8.16 -0.83 11.57
N TYR A 115 6.91 -1.21 11.31
CA TYR A 115 6.05 -1.85 12.31
C TYR A 115 6.58 -3.22 12.72
N TYR A 116 6.94 -4.04 11.74
CA TYR A 116 7.38 -5.41 11.98
C TYR A 116 8.89 -5.54 12.23
N LEU A 117 9.69 -4.64 11.65
CA LEU A 117 11.15 -4.64 11.72
C LEU A 117 11.70 -3.24 11.99
N PRO A 118 11.47 -2.69 13.19
CA PRO A 118 11.96 -1.36 13.56
C PRO A 118 13.50 -1.27 13.56
N SER A 119 14.21 -2.39 13.67
CA SER A 119 15.68 -2.43 13.54
C SER A 119 16.17 -2.14 12.13
N LEU A 120 15.32 -2.35 11.11
CA LEU A 120 15.64 -2.17 9.70
C LEU A 120 15.24 -0.78 9.21
N CYS A 121 14.11 -0.27 9.68
CA CYS A 121 13.60 1.05 9.33
C CYS A 121 12.94 1.70 10.55
N ASP A 122 13.50 2.79 11.05
CA ASP A 122 12.89 3.59 12.09
C ASP A 122 11.98 4.65 11.46
N TYR A 123 10.71 4.65 11.85
CA TYR A 123 9.69 5.57 11.34
C TYR A 123 10.10 7.04 11.48
N SER A 124 10.70 7.43 12.61
CA SER A 124 10.95 8.84 12.93
C SER A 124 12.26 9.35 12.32
N ARG A 125 13.26 8.47 12.21
CA ARG A 125 14.60 8.83 11.74
C ARG A 125 14.75 8.68 10.23
N ASP A 126 14.24 7.59 9.68
CA ASP A 126 14.63 7.13 8.34
C ASP A 126 13.62 7.58 7.27
N ILE A 127 12.33 7.61 7.60
CA ILE A 127 11.25 7.92 6.64
C ILE A 127 11.12 9.44 6.42
N LYS A 128 11.05 9.86 5.14
CA LYS A 128 10.76 11.25 4.80
C LYS A 128 9.24 11.47 4.71
N HIS A 129 8.69 12.12 5.73
CA HIS A 129 7.24 12.36 5.84
C HIS A 129 6.73 13.50 4.96
N LEU A 130 7.58 14.46 4.58
CA LEU A 130 7.19 15.60 3.77
C LEU A 130 7.22 15.23 2.27
N THR A 131 6.10 14.73 1.76
CA THR A 131 5.90 14.32 0.36
C THR A 131 4.68 15.02 -0.22
N THR A 132 4.51 15.01 -1.55
CA THR A 132 3.34 15.61 -2.24
C THR A 132 2.00 15.02 -1.79
N LEU A 133 2.00 13.78 -1.26
CA LEU A 133 0.82 13.12 -0.68
C LEU A 133 0.68 13.34 0.83
N ALA A 134 1.66 13.95 1.49
CA ALA A 134 1.53 14.37 2.88
C ALA A 134 0.71 15.66 3.01
N THR A 135 0.73 16.49 1.96
CA THR A 135 -0.03 17.74 1.85
C THR A 135 -1.43 17.52 1.27
N CYS A 136 -1.66 16.41 0.58
CA CYS A 136 -2.91 16.10 -0.13
C CYS A 136 -3.35 14.68 0.19
N GLN A 137 -4.43 14.54 0.94
CA GLN A 137 -5.00 13.25 1.32
C GLN A 137 -6.01 12.74 0.28
N THR A 138 -6.50 13.63 -0.59
CA THR A 138 -7.39 13.27 -1.69
C THR A 138 -6.82 13.65 -3.06
N ARG A 139 -7.29 12.97 -4.11
CA ARG A 139 -6.92 13.31 -5.50
C ARG A 139 -7.29 14.74 -5.87
N ASP A 140 -8.42 15.23 -5.36
CA ASP A 140 -8.91 16.57 -5.67
C ASP A 140 -8.07 17.63 -4.93
N GLU A 141 -7.66 17.36 -3.69
CA GLU A 141 -6.63 18.15 -2.99
C GLU A 141 -5.30 18.11 -3.72
N HIS A 142 -4.91 16.96 -4.29
CA HIS A 142 -3.68 16.84 -5.07
C HIS A 142 -3.72 17.67 -6.35
N ILE A 143 -4.86 17.70 -7.04
CA ILE A 143 -5.06 18.54 -8.23
C ILE A 143 -5.05 20.02 -7.84
N GLN A 144 -5.76 20.41 -6.79
CA GLN A 144 -5.78 21.81 -6.31
C GLN A 144 -4.40 22.25 -5.83
N PHE A 145 -3.69 21.42 -5.06
CA PHE A 145 -2.33 21.68 -4.62
C PHE A 145 -1.37 21.83 -5.80
N ASN A 146 -1.48 21.00 -6.84
CA ASN A 146 -0.67 21.15 -8.06
C ASN A 146 -1.00 22.44 -8.84
N LEU A 147 -2.25 22.90 -8.80
CA LEU A 147 -2.67 24.18 -9.40
C LEU A 147 -2.13 25.38 -8.60
N GLU A 148 -2.15 25.32 -7.27
CA GLU A 148 -1.62 26.35 -6.37
C GLU A 148 -0.08 26.35 -6.30
N LEU A 149 0.55 25.18 -6.49
CA LEU A 149 2.00 24.97 -6.56
C LEU A 149 2.68 25.76 -7.69
N GLY A 150 1.95 26.09 -8.76
CA GLY A 150 2.44 26.97 -9.82
C GLY A 150 2.82 28.38 -9.31
N GLN A 151 2.37 28.75 -8.10
CA GLN A 151 2.65 30.04 -7.46
C GLN A 151 3.69 29.96 -6.32
N GLN A 152 4.14 28.76 -5.89
CA GLN A 152 5.14 28.57 -4.83
C GLN A 152 6.49 28.04 -5.32
N GLN A 153 7.56 28.41 -4.60
CA GLN A 153 8.98 28.28 -4.95
C GLN A 153 9.40 26.87 -5.43
N GLN A 154 10.09 26.81 -6.58
CA GLN A 154 10.73 25.61 -7.16
C GLN A 154 11.51 24.74 -6.14
N GLN A 155 12.02 25.35 -5.06
CA GLN A 155 12.74 24.66 -3.99
C GLN A 155 11.86 23.64 -3.23
N LEU A 156 10.58 23.94 -2.99
CA LEU A 156 9.65 23.03 -2.31
C LEU A 156 9.35 21.78 -3.17
N ILE A 157 9.10 21.97 -4.47
CA ILE A 157 8.89 20.87 -5.42
C ILE A 157 10.10 19.93 -5.43
N SER A 158 11.31 20.50 -5.52
CA SER A 158 12.54 19.73 -5.51
C SER A 158 12.73 18.93 -4.20
N THR A 159 12.19 19.43 -3.09
CA THR A 159 12.23 18.78 -1.78
C THR A 159 11.27 17.58 -1.75
N TYR A 160 10.04 17.74 -2.21
CA TYR A 160 9.08 16.64 -2.29
C TYR A 160 9.60 15.49 -3.17
N GLU A 161 10.10 15.80 -4.37
CA GLU A 161 10.67 14.78 -5.26
C GLU A 161 11.88 14.06 -4.64
N ARG A 162 12.76 14.81 -3.95
CA ARG A 162 13.91 14.24 -3.26
C ARG A 162 13.47 13.29 -2.15
N ASN A 163 12.45 13.67 -1.40
CA ASN A 163 11.92 12.86 -0.30
C ASN A 163 11.28 11.56 -0.80
N VAL A 164 10.48 11.63 -1.87
CA VAL A 164 9.93 10.43 -2.53
C VAL A 164 11.04 9.50 -3.00
N LYS A 165 12.04 10.03 -3.71
CA LYS A 165 13.22 9.25 -4.16
C LYS A 165 13.98 8.63 -2.97
N SER A 166 14.13 9.37 -1.88
CA SER A 166 14.79 8.87 -0.66
C SER A 166 14.02 7.71 -0.04
N ASN A 167 12.69 7.80 0.03
CA ASN A 167 11.85 6.73 0.57
C ASN A 167 11.96 5.45 -0.27
N PHE A 168 11.93 5.55 -1.60
CA PHE A 168 12.09 4.37 -2.46
C PHE A 168 13.48 3.75 -2.40
N ARG A 169 14.54 4.56 -2.25
CA ARG A 169 15.90 4.02 -2.03
C ARG A 169 15.98 3.25 -0.71
N LEU A 170 15.43 3.82 0.37
CA LEU A 170 15.37 3.14 1.65
C LEU A 170 14.55 1.84 1.57
N LEU A 171 13.43 1.86 0.85
CA LEU A 171 12.63 0.67 0.60
C LEU A 171 13.44 -0.41 -0.12
N GLU A 172 14.20 -0.05 -1.16
CA GLU A 172 15.07 -0.97 -1.88
C GLU A 172 16.17 -1.55 -0.98
N GLU A 173 16.78 -0.73 -0.12
CA GLU A 173 17.77 -1.17 0.86
C GLU A 173 17.16 -2.14 1.88
N CYS A 174 15.96 -1.85 2.36
CA CYS A 174 15.22 -2.77 3.24
C CYS A 174 14.98 -4.10 2.52
N ILE A 175 14.44 -4.06 1.30
CA ILE A 175 14.17 -5.25 0.45
C ILE A 175 15.43 -6.10 0.25
N LYS A 176 16.58 -5.48 0.01
CA LYS A 176 17.86 -6.21 -0.12
C LYS A 176 18.26 -6.93 1.16
N GLN A 177 17.96 -6.35 2.33
CA GLN A 177 18.30 -6.92 3.63
C GLN A 177 17.37 -8.06 4.06
N PHE A 178 16.15 -8.15 3.53
CA PHE A 178 15.29 -9.32 3.73
C PHE A 178 15.88 -10.63 3.17
N GLY A 179 17.03 -10.55 2.49
CA GLY A 179 17.60 -11.63 1.71
C GLY A 179 16.93 -11.62 0.33
N THR A 180 17.74 -11.84 -0.70
CA THR A 180 17.29 -12.02 -2.08
C THR A 180 15.94 -12.73 -2.13
N PHE A 181 14.88 -12.06 -2.62
CA PHE A 181 13.92 -12.78 -3.45
C PHE A 181 14.79 -13.46 -4.49
N SER A 182 15.09 -14.74 -4.29
CA SER A 182 16.11 -15.41 -5.10
C SER A 182 15.74 -15.15 -6.55
N SER A 183 16.70 -14.69 -7.33
CA SER A 183 16.62 -14.71 -8.79
C SER A 183 16.25 -16.10 -9.34
N ASP A 184 16.26 -17.15 -8.51
CA ASP A 184 15.71 -18.46 -8.80
C ASP A 184 14.18 -18.53 -8.90
N LEU A 185 13.42 -17.61 -8.30
CA LEU A 185 11.95 -17.55 -8.46
C LEU A 185 11.53 -16.89 -9.78
N ILE A 186 12.47 -16.22 -10.47
CA ILE A 186 12.32 -15.75 -11.85
C ILE A 186 13.16 -16.63 -12.78
N LYS A 187 13.13 -17.95 -12.58
CA LYS A 187 13.38 -18.86 -13.69
C LYS A 187 12.09 -18.96 -14.47
N TYR A 188 11.97 -18.13 -15.51
CA TYR A 188 11.19 -18.52 -16.68
C TYR A 188 11.82 -19.80 -17.21
N GLU A 189 11.36 -20.95 -16.71
CA GLU A 189 11.56 -22.20 -17.43
C GLU A 189 10.80 -22.04 -18.75
N TYR A 190 11.58 -21.97 -19.83
CA TYR A 190 11.10 -22.11 -21.19
C TYR A 190 10.40 -23.47 -21.31
N TYR A 191 9.08 -23.45 -21.36
CA TYR A 191 8.26 -24.48 -21.99
C TYR A 191 7.15 -23.80 -22.81
#